data_AF-A0A1B8WIK8-F1
#
_entry.id   AF-A0A1B8WIK8-F1
#
_cell.length_a   1.000
_cell.length_b   1.000
_cell.length_c   1.000
_cell.angle_alpha   90.00
_cell.angle_beta   90.00
_cell.angle_gamma   90.00
#
_symmetry.space_group_name_H-M   'P 1'
#
loop_
_entity.id
_entity.type
_entity.pdbx_description
1 polymer ?
#
loop_
_entity_poly.entity_id
_entity_poly.type
_entity_poly.pdbx_seq_one_letter_code
_entity_poly.pdbx_strand_id
1 'polypeptide(L)'
;MKIFKLIALVSLLALTAPAFTFMKTEPVNAAGQAPVTAYRDGNFTGVTQDFEAGLFNVAQLSTVGNDKISSIKIAPGYRVTLYKDSNFSGSYKVLYADTAWVDDLNDETSSMKVEWIGAVRMPVTAYSNSPYGGLEQAFGVGDHDWAELQGGVGNDSISSIRIAPGYKVTLYQNANFSGGTKVLTADAIYVGDFNDDVSSLKVEAISPLDATSVAVPNNAYSDASKRQLLETFAPRIWMAQGEAYFPSSVEFTFPHVDRYLNSSSGKYEIKTKTTLDPYTLKLPYFSGDLANAPIYAFWVEKDYNNVDMVFFQFSPYDLGKTVFGNEVGDHVGDWERITVRFAKFVDNNTNYLKPVQVFYGAHSFGTAYSWDEVTKVNQTHPVGYTAFGSHGMWKDPGTHVYQELVVTQLTDVTNQGTAWDTWNNVQAFQYYPHLSTGNGLGNPWPTWLDKDYTNPNSNAVYRFGNPAQGSYFGQPLLAGGPTGPQEKGALTNDVVLD
;
A
#
# COMPACT_ATOMS: atom_id res chain seq x y z
N MET A 1 -33.35 3.88 -72.32
CA MET A 1 -32.84 2.53 -72.01
C MET A 1 -31.35 2.54 -72.32
N LYS A 2 -30.37 2.56 -71.42
CA LYS A 2 -30.25 2.30 -69.97
C LYS A 2 -29.37 3.40 -69.34
N ILE A 3 -29.69 3.79 -68.12
CA ILE A 3 -28.92 4.71 -67.28
C ILE A 3 -27.82 3.90 -66.59
N PHE A 4 -26.55 4.25 -66.77
CA PHE A 4 -25.46 3.74 -65.92
C PHE A 4 -25.16 4.79 -64.85
N LYS A 5 -25.49 4.47 -63.59
CA LYS A 5 -25.02 5.20 -62.41
C LYS A 5 -23.58 4.74 -62.14
N LEU A 6 -22.61 5.65 -62.24
CA LEU A 6 -21.26 5.44 -61.73
C LEU A 6 -21.25 5.92 -60.28
N ILE A 7 -21.14 4.98 -59.35
CA ILE A 7 -21.03 5.22 -57.91
C ILE A 7 -19.58 5.63 -57.63
N ALA A 8 -19.41 6.81 -57.03
CA ALA A 8 -18.12 7.26 -56.52
C ALA A 8 -17.73 6.41 -55.31
N LEU A 9 -16.62 5.69 -55.42
CA LEU A 9 -16.00 4.94 -54.34
C LEU A 9 -15.18 5.93 -53.50
N VAL A 10 -15.73 6.39 -52.37
CA VAL A 10 -14.95 7.13 -51.37
C VAL A 10 -14.15 6.10 -50.56
N SER A 11 -12.85 6.03 -50.81
CA SER A 11 -11.92 5.21 -50.04
C SER A 11 -11.78 5.78 -48.62
N LEU A 12 -12.38 5.11 -47.64
CA LEU A 12 -12.17 5.36 -46.22
C LEU A 12 -10.78 4.81 -45.86
N LEU A 13 -9.76 5.67 -45.77
CA LEU A 13 -8.48 5.29 -45.17
C LEU A 13 -8.69 5.09 -43.67
N ALA A 14 -8.80 3.84 -43.24
CA ALA A 14 -8.66 3.48 -41.84
C ALA A 14 -7.18 3.68 -41.45
N LEU A 15 -6.90 4.74 -40.69
CA LEU A 15 -5.62 4.89 -39.98
C LEU A 15 -5.58 3.84 -38.88
N THR A 16 -4.94 2.70 -39.15
CA THR A 16 -4.60 1.72 -38.12
C THR A 16 -3.50 2.30 -37.24
N ALA A 17 -3.84 2.67 -36.01
CA ALA A 17 -2.83 2.96 -35.00
C ALA A 17 -1.99 1.70 -34.75
N PRO A 18 -0.65 1.80 -34.61
CA PRO A 18 0.17 0.65 -34.32
C PRO A 18 -0.14 0.15 -32.91
N ALA A 19 -0.49 -1.13 -32.79
CA ALA A 19 -0.53 -1.82 -31.51
C ALA A 19 0.90 -1.89 -30.97
N PHE A 20 1.19 -1.08 -29.95
CA PHE A 20 2.44 -1.21 -29.19
C PHE A 20 2.35 -2.47 -28.31
N THR A 21 2.98 -3.56 -28.75
CA THR A 21 3.19 -4.74 -27.91
C THR A 21 4.32 -4.44 -26.94
N PHE A 22 4.00 -3.94 -25.75
CA PHE A 22 4.94 -3.94 -24.63
C PHE A 22 5.05 -5.37 -24.10
N MET A 23 5.93 -6.19 -24.70
CA MET A 23 6.33 -7.45 -24.06
C MET A 23 7.31 -7.11 -22.93
N LYS A 24 6.81 -7.09 -21.71
CA LYS A 24 7.66 -7.35 -20.55
C LYS A 24 7.77 -8.88 -20.44
N THR A 25 8.99 -9.40 -20.54
CA THR A 25 9.25 -10.85 -20.52
C THR A 25 8.89 -11.43 -19.16
N GLU A 26 8.04 -12.45 -19.17
CA GLU A 26 7.79 -13.36 -18.06
C GLU A 26 9.12 -13.79 -17.38
N PRO A 27 9.26 -13.77 -16.03
CA PRO A 27 10.37 -14.39 -15.34
C PRO A 27 10.56 -15.83 -15.81
N VAL A 28 11.79 -16.14 -16.19
CA VAL A 28 12.16 -17.45 -16.75
C VAL A 28 12.29 -18.44 -15.60
N ASN A 29 11.32 -19.34 -15.47
CA ASN A 29 11.47 -20.54 -14.64
C ASN A 29 12.34 -21.57 -15.36
N ALA A 30 12.97 -22.47 -14.60
CA ALA A 30 13.63 -23.63 -15.18
C ALA A 30 12.63 -24.39 -16.07
N ALA A 31 13.05 -24.76 -17.29
CA ALA A 31 12.15 -25.37 -18.27
C ALA A 31 11.43 -26.60 -17.68
N GLY A 32 10.11 -26.52 -17.58
CA GLY A 32 9.24 -27.58 -17.05
C GLY A 32 8.89 -27.48 -15.56
N GLN A 33 9.27 -26.42 -14.84
CA GLN A 33 8.85 -26.18 -13.47
C GLN A 33 7.74 -25.12 -13.42
N ALA A 34 6.59 -25.47 -12.85
CA ALA A 34 5.51 -24.52 -12.59
C ALA A 34 5.97 -23.42 -11.61
N PRO A 35 5.46 -22.18 -11.76
CA PRO A 35 5.86 -21.08 -10.88
C PRO A 35 5.38 -21.25 -9.44
N VAL A 36 4.33 -22.03 -9.21
CA VAL A 36 3.77 -22.24 -7.89
C VAL A 36 3.46 -23.72 -7.68
N THR A 37 3.87 -24.25 -6.53
CA THR A 37 3.50 -25.59 -6.06
C THR A 37 2.87 -25.47 -4.68
N ALA A 38 1.61 -25.85 -4.53
CA ALA A 38 0.95 -25.94 -3.22
C ALA A 38 1.08 -27.35 -2.63
N TYR A 39 1.19 -27.43 -1.32
CA TYR A 39 1.42 -28.65 -0.57
C TYR A 39 0.36 -28.83 0.50
N ARG A 40 -0.13 -30.08 0.65
CA ARG A 40 -1.11 -30.42 1.67
C ARG A 40 -0.57 -30.28 3.09
N ASP A 41 0.71 -30.61 3.29
CA ASP A 41 1.32 -30.61 4.61
C ASP A 41 2.36 -29.49 4.73
N GLY A 42 2.73 -29.16 5.97
CA GLY A 42 3.77 -28.17 6.26
C GLY A 42 5.16 -28.60 5.73
N ASN A 43 6.06 -27.61 5.62
CA ASN A 43 7.45 -27.82 5.21
C ASN A 43 7.60 -28.47 3.82
N PHE A 44 6.70 -28.16 2.89
CA PHE A 44 6.73 -28.63 1.51
C PHE A 44 6.64 -30.16 1.39
N THR A 45 5.76 -30.78 2.17
CA THR A 45 5.53 -32.22 2.18
C THR A 45 4.09 -32.61 1.83
N GLY A 46 3.83 -33.90 1.66
CA GLY A 46 2.49 -34.40 1.36
C GLY A 46 2.11 -34.34 -0.13
N VAL A 47 0.80 -34.32 -0.38
CA VAL A 47 0.23 -34.21 -1.73
C VAL A 47 0.48 -32.82 -2.29
N THR A 48 0.88 -32.73 -3.57
CA THR A 48 1.19 -31.46 -4.23
C THR A 48 0.30 -31.20 -5.43
N GLN A 49 0.18 -29.92 -5.78
CA GLN A 49 -0.41 -29.48 -7.03
C GLN A 49 0.32 -28.26 -7.56
N ASP A 50 0.62 -28.27 -8.86
CA ASP A 50 1.30 -27.20 -9.57
C ASP A 50 0.30 -26.24 -10.22
N PHE A 51 0.66 -24.96 -10.24
CA PHE A 51 -0.18 -23.87 -10.74
C PHE A 51 0.62 -22.89 -11.59
N GLU A 52 0.08 -22.57 -12.76
CA GLU A 52 0.51 -21.42 -13.56
C GLU A 52 -0.16 -20.13 -13.05
N ALA A 53 0.13 -18.99 -13.66
CA ALA A 53 -0.61 -17.76 -13.38
C ALA A 53 -2.10 -17.91 -13.74
N GLY A 54 -2.97 -17.42 -12.86
CA GLY A 54 -4.40 -17.54 -13.05
C GLY A 54 -5.22 -17.51 -11.76
N LEU A 55 -6.50 -17.82 -11.93
CA LEU A 55 -7.53 -17.85 -10.90
C LEU A 55 -7.97 -19.30 -10.65
N PHE A 56 -7.84 -19.76 -9.41
CA PHE A 56 -8.10 -21.14 -9.01
C PHE A 56 -9.13 -21.17 -7.87
N ASN A 57 -10.31 -21.69 -8.16
CA ASN A 57 -11.39 -21.89 -7.19
C ASN A 57 -11.40 -23.34 -6.71
N VAL A 58 -12.36 -23.70 -5.85
CA VAL A 58 -12.49 -25.03 -5.22
C VAL A 58 -12.30 -26.18 -6.22
N ALA A 59 -12.92 -26.09 -7.40
CA ALA A 59 -12.84 -27.13 -8.43
C ALA A 59 -11.43 -27.31 -9.01
N GLN A 60 -10.66 -26.21 -9.11
CA GLN A 60 -9.28 -26.27 -9.58
C GLN A 60 -8.29 -26.75 -8.51
N LEU A 61 -8.64 -26.75 -7.22
CA LEU A 61 -7.81 -27.29 -6.14
C LEU A 61 -7.94 -28.81 -5.97
N SER A 62 -8.31 -29.53 -7.03
CA SER A 62 -8.77 -30.92 -6.98
C SER A 62 -7.74 -31.93 -6.45
N THR A 63 -6.45 -31.66 -6.60
CA THR A 63 -5.37 -32.59 -6.20
C THR A 63 -4.90 -32.29 -4.78
N VAL A 64 -4.54 -31.03 -4.49
CA VAL A 64 -4.12 -30.64 -3.13
C VAL A 64 -5.30 -30.72 -2.14
N GLY A 65 -6.50 -30.36 -2.60
CA GLY A 65 -7.77 -30.40 -1.88
C GLY A 65 -8.23 -29.03 -1.36
N ASN A 66 -9.55 -28.84 -1.28
CA ASN A 66 -10.15 -27.68 -0.61
C ASN A 66 -9.83 -27.69 0.88
N ASP A 67 -9.44 -26.56 1.45
CA ASP A 67 -9.15 -26.44 2.89
C ASP A 67 -8.05 -27.43 3.32
N LYS A 68 -7.04 -27.60 2.46
CA LYS A 68 -5.91 -28.52 2.68
C LYS A 68 -4.53 -27.91 2.49
N ILE A 69 -4.41 -26.66 2.05
CA ILE A 69 -3.09 -26.07 1.77
C ILE A 69 -2.43 -25.67 3.09
N SER A 70 -1.23 -26.20 3.35
CA SER A 70 -0.43 -25.92 4.55
C SER A 70 0.91 -25.25 4.23
N SER A 71 1.48 -25.50 3.05
CA SER A 71 2.70 -24.84 2.60
C SER A 71 2.71 -24.63 1.08
N ILE A 72 3.53 -23.70 0.59
CA ILE A 72 3.55 -23.32 -0.82
C ILE A 72 4.94 -22.86 -1.25
N LYS A 73 5.39 -23.31 -2.41
CA LYS A 73 6.58 -22.79 -3.08
C LYS A 73 6.19 -21.79 -4.15
N ILE A 74 6.94 -20.70 -4.25
CA ILE A 74 6.65 -19.59 -5.15
C ILE A 74 7.95 -19.18 -5.84
N ALA A 75 7.96 -19.28 -7.16
CA ALA A 75 9.08 -18.87 -7.98
C ALA A 75 9.32 -17.36 -7.89
N PRO A 76 10.59 -16.90 -7.97
CA PRO A 76 10.91 -15.48 -8.00
C PRO A 76 10.13 -14.74 -9.09
N GLY A 77 9.58 -13.57 -8.74
CA GLY A 77 8.80 -12.74 -9.66
C GLY A 77 7.30 -13.09 -9.72
N TYR A 78 6.84 -14.02 -8.90
CA TYR A 78 5.42 -14.30 -8.71
C TYR A 78 4.95 -13.99 -7.30
N ARG A 79 3.65 -13.78 -7.17
CA ARG A 79 2.96 -13.77 -5.88
C ARG A 79 1.72 -14.65 -5.94
N VAL A 80 1.32 -15.12 -4.77
CA VAL A 80 0.10 -15.89 -4.57
C VAL A 80 -0.78 -15.18 -3.56
N THR A 81 -2.06 -14.99 -3.87
CA THR A 81 -3.07 -14.60 -2.89
C THR A 81 -3.92 -15.81 -2.56
N LEU A 82 -3.84 -16.29 -1.33
CA LEU A 82 -4.71 -17.33 -0.79
C LEU A 82 -5.95 -16.67 -0.18
N TYR A 83 -7.13 -17.22 -0.45
CA TYR A 83 -8.40 -16.76 0.08
C TYR A 83 -9.06 -17.89 0.87
N LYS A 84 -9.56 -17.52 2.06
CA LYS A 84 -10.26 -18.44 2.95
C LYS A 84 -11.50 -19.04 2.28
N ASP A 85 -12.26 -18.22 1.56
CA ASP A 85 -13.51 -18.66 0.95
C ASP A 85 -13.35 -18.89 -0.55
N SER A 86 -14.32 -19.60 -1.15
CA SER A 86 -14.43 -19.76 -2.60
C SER A 86 -14.65 -18.41 -3.31
N ASN A 87 -14.41 -18.33 -4.62
CA ASN A 87 -14.63 -17.12 -5.43
C ASN A 87 -13.83 -15.89 -4.99
N PHE A 88 -12.61 -16.08 -4.46
CA PHE A 88 -11.66 -15.01 -4.11
C PHE A 88 -12.21 -14.02 -3.09
N SER A 89 -12.89 -14.55 -2.06
CA SER A 89 -13.51 -13.77 -0.99
C SER A 89 -13.03 -14.21 0.40
N GLY A 90 -13.48 -13.49 1.43
CA GLY A 90 -13.09 -13.74 2.82
C GLY A 90 -11.72 -13.20 3.16
N SER A 91 -11.20 -13.62 4.31
CA SER A 91 -9.83 -13.31 4.73
C SER A 91 -8.82 -13.85 3.71
N TYR A 92 -7.74 -13.11 3.47
CA TYR A 92 -6.75 -13.48 2.47
C TYR A 92 -5.33 -13.25 2.96
N LYS A 93 -4.36 -13.89 2.29
CA LYS A 93 -2.93 -13.76 2.54
C LYS A 93 -2.16 -13.68 1.22
N VAL A 94 -1.32 -12.65 1.08
CA VAL A 94 -0.44 -12.50 -0.08
C VAL A 94 0.96 -13.03 0.28
N LEU A 95 1.49 -13.89 -0.58
CA LEU A 95 2.77 -14.57 -0.41
C LEU A 95 3.64 -14.29 -1.64
N TYR A 96 4.92 -13.98 -1.42
CA TYR A 96 5.88 -13.61 -2.48
C TYR A 96 7.03 -14.61 -2.64
N ALA A 97 7.11 -15.59 -1.74
CA ALA A 97 8.20 -16.56 -1.68
C ALA A 97 7.73 -17.86 -1.01
N ASP A 98 8.60 -18.87 -1.05
CA ASP A 98 8.41 -20.13 -0.35
C ASP A 98 7.97 -19.93 1.10
N THR A 99 6.82 -20.50 1.43
CA THR A 99 6.17 -20.38 2.73
C THR A 99 5.95 -21.78 3.28
N ALA A 100 6.80 -22.18 4.24
CA ALA A 100 6.79 -23.51 4.84
C ALA A 100 5.56 -23.77 5.73
N TRP A 101 4.87 -22.70 6.15
CA TRP A 101 3.65 -22.75 6.95
C TRP A 101 2.82 -21.50 6.67
N VAL A 102 1.57 -21.63 6.23
CA VAL A 102 0.71 -20.50 5.83
C VAL A 102 -0.04 -19.85 7.01
N ASP A 103 0.28 -20.24 8.25
CA ASP A 103 -0.28 -19.74 9.51
C ASP A 103 -1.82 -19.82 9.60
N ASP A 104 -2.48 -18.65 9.60
CA ASP A 104 -3.90 -18.42 9.80
C ASP A 104 -4.79 -18.96 8.68
N LEU A 105 -4.22 -19.26 7.51
CA LEU A 105 -4.92 -19.91 6.40
C LEU A 105 -4.59 -21.41 6.25
N ASN A 106 -3.91 -22.00 7.24
CA ASN A 106 -3.56 -23.42 7.20
C ASN A 106 -4.83 -24.28 7.17
N ASP A 107 -4.98 -25.12 6.15
CA ASP A 107 -6.18 -25.93 5.94
C ASP A 107 -7.47 -25.10 5.86
N GLU A 108 -7.39 -23.84 5.43
CA GLU A 108 -8.57 -22.96 5.28
C GLU A 108 -8.67 -22.34 3.88
N THR A 109 -7.77 -22.65 2.94
CA THR A 109 -7.80 -22.04 1.60
C THR A 109 -8.82 -22.72 0.69
N SER A 110 -9.81 -21.96 0.21
CA SER A 110 -10.82 -22.41 -0.77
C SER A 110 -10.68 -21.77 -2.16
N SER A 111 -9.92 -20.68 -2.30
CA SER A 111 -9.53 -20.16 -3.61
C SER A 111 -8.18 -19.46 -3.59
N MET A 112 -7.54 -19.37 -4.75
CA MET A 112 -6.16 -18.90 -4.90
C MET A 112 -5.97 -18.14 -6.21
N LYS A 113 -5.21 -17.05 -6.14
CA LYS A 113 -4.79 -16.26 -7.29
C LYS A 113 -3.27 -16.30 -7.42
N VAL A 114 -2.76 -16.63 -8.60
CA VAL A 114 -1.33 -16.62 -8.93
C VAL A 114 -1.05 -15.52 -9.94
N GLU A 115 -0.16 -14.60 -9.62
CA GLU A 115 0.14 -13.42 -10.44
C GLU A 115 1.63 -13.23 -10.66
N TRP A 116 1.97 -12.70 -11.82
CA TRP A 116 3.29 -12.18 -12.14
C TRP A 116 3.45 -10.78 -11.54
N ILE A 117 4.53 -10.55 -10.81
CA ILE A 117 4.80 -9.26 -10.19
C ILE A 117 5.19 -8.25 -11.27
N GLY A 118 4.46 -7.13 -11.32
CA GLY A 118 4.68 -6.10 -12.32
C GLY A 118 4.30 -6.52 -13.74
N ALA A 119 3.32 -7.43 -13.88
CA ALA A 119 2.64 -7.71 -15.15
C ALA A 119 2.11 -6.42 -15.79
N VAL A 120 2.16 -6.34 -17.11
CA VAL A 120 1.41 -5.31 -17.84
C VAL A 120 -0.07 -5.66 -17.69
N ARG A 121 -0.79 -4.85 -16.91
CA ARG A 121 -2.23 -5.02 -16.74
C ARG A 121 -2.96 -4.32 -17.88
N MET A 122 -4.09 -4.90 -18.28
CA MET A 122 -5.10 -4.15 -19.03
C MET A 122 -5.48 -2.89 -18.24
N PRO A 123 -5.87 -1.80 -18.92
CA PRO A 123 -6.11 -0.52 -18.27
C PRO A 123 -7.24 -0.55 -17.25
N VAL A 124 -8.14 -1.54 -17.31
CA VAL A 124 -9.29 -1.61 -16.41
C VAL A 124 -9.35 -3.00 -15.79
N THR A 125 -9.75 -3.08 -14.53
CA THR A 125 -10.15 -4.35 -13.91
C THR A 125 -11.37 -4.13 -13.05
N ALA A 126 -12.45 -4.86 -13.34
CA ALA A 126 -13.67 -4.84 -12.55
C ALA A 126 -13.67 -6.03 -11.57
N TYR A 127 -14.32 -5.83 -10.44
CA TYR A 127 -14.38 -6.78 -9.33
C TYR A 127 -15.83 -6.99 -8.90
N SER A 128 -16.16 -8.24 -8.56
CA SER A 128 -17.51 -8.58 -8.14
C SER A 128 -17.83 -8.11 -6.72
N ASN A 129 -16.81 -7.84 -5.90
CA ASN A 129 -16.97 -7.36 -4.54
C ASN A 129 -16.16 -6.08 -4.30
N SER A 130 -16.74 -5.16 -3.54
CA SER A 130 -16.03 -3.98 -3.01
C SER A 130 -15.16 -4.35 -1.79
N PRO A 131 -13.97 -3.75 -1.60
CA PRO A 131 -13.41 -2.67 -2.42
C PRO A 131 -12.67 -3.13 -3.66
N TYR A 132 -12.10 -4.34 -3.75
CA TYR A 132 -11.44 -4.92 -4.95
C TYR A 132 -11.26 -6.44 -4.77
N GLY A 133 -12.36 -7.16 -4.56
CA GLY A 133 -12.33 -8.60 -4.26
C GLY A 133 -13.35 -9.40 -5.07
N GLY A 134 -13.43 -10.69 -4.82
CA GLY A 134 -14.33 -11.57 -5.57
C GLY A 134 -13.80 -11.93 -6.96
N LEU A 135 -14.70 -12.30 -7.86
CA LEU A 135 -14.35 -12.54 -9.26
C LEU A 135 -13.84 -11.25 -9.89
N GLU A 136 -12.79 -11.35 -10.71
CA GLU A 136 -12.22 -10.21 -11.40
C GLU A 136 -12.13 -10.44 -12.91
N GLN A 137 -12.19 -9.35 -13.66
CA GLN A 137 -11.98 -9.37 -15.10
C GLN A 137 -11.30 -8.09 -15.56
N ALA A 138 -10.28 -8.25 -16.40
CA ALA A 138 -9.49 -7.15 -16.92
C ALA A 138 -9.94 -6.79 -18.35
N PHE A 139 -10.08 -5.49 -18.64
CA PHE A 139 -10.62 -4.98 -19.90
C PHE A 139 -9.64 -4.04 -20.60
N GLY A 140 -9.43 -4.29 -21.90
CA GLY A 140 -8.68 -3.43 -22.81
C GLY A 140 -9.50 -2.20 -23.25
N VAL A 141 -8.96 -1.40 -24.17
CA VAL A 141 -9.75 -0.37 -24.87
C VAL A 141 -10.77 -1.05 -25.78
N GLY A 142 -12.03 -0.65 -25.70
CA GLY A 142 -13.08 -1.21 -26.53
C GLY A 142 -14.47 -1.22 -25.89
N ASP A 143 -15.37 -1.91 -26.57
CA ASP A 143 -16.77 -2.10 -26.25
C ASP A 143 -16.94 -3.53 -25.69
N HIS A 144 -17.38 -3.65 -24.43
CA HIS A 144 -17.51 -4.91 -23.70
C HIS A 144 -18.96 -5.11 -23.26
N ASP A 145 -19.62 -6.15 -23.76
CA ASP A 145 -21.05 -6.40 -23.51
C ASP A 145 -21.25 -7.61 -22.56
N TRP A 146 -22.48 -7.82 -22.11
CA TRP A 146 -22.84 -8.75 -21.04
C TRP A 146 -22.26 -10.16 -21.20
N ALA A 147 -22.16 -10.65 -22.44
CA ALA A 147 -21.64 -11.99 -22.73
C ALA A 147 -20.16 -12.14 -22.37
N GLU A 148 -19.38 -11.06 -22.52
CA GLU A 148 -17.98 -11.03 -22.11
C GLU A 148 -17.86 -10.93 -20.58
N LEU A 149 -18.68 -10.09 -19.95
CA LEU A 149 -18.71 -9.92 -18.49
C LEU A 149 -19.07 -11.25 -17.80
N GLN A 150 -20.05 -11.98 -18.34
CA GLN A 150 -20.50 -13.26 -17.81
C GLN A 150 -19.38 -14.33 -17.75
N GLY A 151 -18.33 -14.18 -18.56
CA GLY A 151 -17.18 -15.09 -18.58
C GLY A 151 -16.15 -14.84 -17.46
N GLY A 152 -16.24 -13.71 -16.75
CA GLY A 152 -15.29 -13.32 -15.70
C GLY A 152 -15.97 -12.73 -14.48
N VAL A 153 -16.08 -11.41 -14.43
CA VAL A 153 -16.61 -10.67 -13.26
C VAL A 153 -18.10 -10.92 -13.01
N GLY A 154 -18.84 -11.34 -14.03
CA GLY A 154 -20.28 -11.59 -13.99
C GLY A 154 -21.12 -10.44 -14.54
N ASN A 155 -22.24 -10.76 -15.20
CA ASN A 155 -23.25 -9.76 -15.56
C ASN A 155 -23.95 -9.24 -14.31
N ASP A 156 -24.22 -7.95 -14.24
CA ASP A 156 -24.91 -7.32 -13.09
C ASP A 156 -24.23 -7.70 -11.75
N SER A 157 -22.90 -7.75 -11.76
CA SER A 157 -22.11 -8.20 -10.59
C SER A 157 -20.97 -7.25 -10.25
N ILE A 158 -20.75 -6.17 -11.02
CA ILE A 158 -19.62 -5.26 -10.77
C ILE A 158 -19.92 -4.38 -9.55
N SER A 159 -19.11 -4.52 -8.51
CA SER A 159 -19.19 -3.74 -7.28
C SER A 159 -18.08 -2.69 -7.16
N SER A 160 -16.90 -2.95 -7.74
CA SER A 160 -15.78 -2.02 -7.75
C SER A 160 -14.91 -2.16 -8.99
N ILE A 161 -14.09 -1.14 -9.28
CA ILE A 161 -13.31 -1.09 -10.52
C ILE A 161 -12.01 -0.31 -10.33
N ARG A 162 -10.92 -0.85 -10.85
CA ARG A 162 -9.62 -0.16 -10.98
C ARG A 162 -9.45 0.33 -12.40
N ILE A 163 -9.02 1.58 -12.55
CA ILE A 163 -8.86 2.27 -13.83
C ILE A 163 -7.47 2.90 -13.85
N ALA A 164 -6.61 2.38 -14.72
CA ALA A 164 -5.30 2.92 -14.96
C ALA A 164 -5.40 4.38 -15.43
N PRO A 165 -4.42 5.23 -15.09
CA PRO A 165 -4.42 6.61 -15.54
C PRO A 165 -4.37 6.67 -17.07
N GLY A 166 -5.17 7.58 -17.64
CA GLY A 166 -5.29 7.78 -19.08
C GLY A 166 -6.41 6.97 -19.71
N TYR A 167 -7.34 6.49 -18.89
CA TYR A 167 -8.51 5.75 -19.35
C TYR A 167 -9.78 6.27 -18.70
N LYS A 168 -10.86 6.18 -19.46
CA LYS A 168 -12.22 6.49 -19.07
C LYS A 168 -13.05 5.23 -19.27
N VAL A 169 -13.84 4.88 -18.27
CA VAL A 169 -14.83 3.80 -18.37
C VAL A 169 -16.21 4.40 -18.34
N THR A 170 -17.05 4.04 -19.30
CA THR A 170 -18.50 4.31 -19.25
C THR A 170 -19.21 2.98 -18.98
N LEU A 171 -19.81 2.85 -17.79
CA LEU A 171 -20.67 1.74 -17.40
C LEU A 171 -22.09 1.98 -17.91
N TYR A 172 -22.78 0.92 -18.32
CA TYR A 172 -24.16 0.95 -18.81
C TYR A 172 -24.99 -0.10 -18.06
N GLN A 173 -26.17 0.30 -17.61
CA GLN A 173 -27.08 -0.60 -16.87
C GLN A 173 -27.53 -1.79 -17.71
N ASN A 174 -27.76 -1.57 -19.00
CA ASN A 174 -28.26 -2.61 -19.89
C ASN A 174 -27.19 -3.05 -20.91
N ALA A 175 -27.40 -4.25 -21.45
CA ALA A 175 -26.66 -4.75 -22.60
C ALA A 175 -26.74 -3.81 -23.82
N ASN A 176 -25.83 -4.00 -24.78
CA ASN A 176 -25.73 -3.19 -26.00
C ASN A 176 -25.50 -1.69 -25.74
N PHE A 177 -24.83 -1.33 -24.65
CA PHE A 177 -24.47 0.05 -24.30
C PHE A 177 -25.68 0.98 -24.18
N SER A 178 -26.71 0.53 -23.44
CA SER A 178 -27.98 1.24 -23.29
C SER A 178 -28.40 1.38 -21.81
N GLY A 179 -29.47 2.13 -21.55
CA GLY A 179 -29.92 2.41 -20.18
C GLY A 179 -29.19 3.60 -19.54
N GLY A 180 -29.23 3.67 -18.20
CA GLY A 180 -28.46 4.65 -17.45
C GLY A 180 -26.96 4.42 -17.62
N THR A 181 -26.18 5.50 -17.47
CA THR A 181 -24.72 5.45 -17.61
C THR A 181 -23.98 6.07 -16.45
N LYS A 182 -22.79 5.53 -16.14
CA LYS A 182 -21.84 6.13 -15.19
C LYS A 182 -20.45 6.23 -15.81
N VAL A 183 -19.84 7.40 -15.72
CA VAL A 183 -18.49 7.64 -16.23
C VAL A 183 -17.50 7.67 -15.08
N LEU A 184 -16.42 6.91 -15.21
CA LEU A 184 -15.33 6.81 -14.23
C LEU A 184 -13.99 7.05 -14.93
N THR A 185 -13.10 7.80 -14.29
CA THR A 185 -11.75 8.12 -14.81
C THR A 185 -10.63 7.80 -13.82
N ALA A 186 -10.97 7.12 -12.73
CA ALA A 186 -10.06 6.70 -11.67
C ALA A 186 -10.65 5.48 -10.96
N ASP A 187 -9.83 4.82 -10.16
CA ASP A 187 -10.25 3.74 -9.26
C ASP A 187 -11.53 4.12 -8.49
N ALA A 188 -12.51 3.22 -8.45
CA ALA A 188 -13.70 3.34 -7.64
C ALA A 188 -13.81 2.11 -6.73
N ILE A 189 -13.55 2.31 -5.43
CA ILE A 189 -13.69 1.27 -4.39
C ILE A 189 -15.12 0.74 -4.31
N TYR A 190 -16.10 1.55 -4.73
CA TYR A 190 -17.51 1.17 -4.82
C TYR A 190 -18.15 1.94 -5.96
N VAL A 191 -18.80 1.23 -6.89
CA VAL A 191 -19.41 1.88 -8.07
C VAL A 191 -20.74 2.58 -7.76
N GLY A 192 -21.24 2.52 -6.52
CA GLY A 192 -22.38 3.31 -6.06
C GLY A 192 -23.72 2.81 -6.57
N ASP A 193 -24.50 3.71 -7.17
CA ASP A 193 -25.81 3.46 -7.77
C ASP A 193 -25.81 2.44 -8.94
N PHE A 194 -24.63 2.08 -9.45
CA PHE A 194 -24.42 1.05 -10.47
C PHE A 194 -23.99 -0.30 -9.88
N ASN A 195 -24.00 -0.44 -8.55
CA ASN A 195 -23.55 -1.66 -7.90
C ASN A 195 -24.42 -2.84 -8.31
N ASP A 196 -23.79 -3.86 -8.87
CA ASP A 196 -24.45 -5.08 -9.34
C ASP A 196 -25.56 -4.77 -10.38
N ASP A 197 -25.37 -3.71 -11.18
CA ASP A 197 -26.31 -3.20 -12.19
C ASP A 197 -25.54 -2.72 -13.43
N VAL A 198 -24.53 -3.48 -13.84
CA VAL A 198 -23.72 -3.22 -15.05
C VAL A 198 -23.81 -4.42 -15.98
N SER A 199 -24.45 -4.21 -17.12
CA SER A 199 -24.53 -5.22 -18.18
C SER A 199 -23.62 -4.93 -19.38
N SER A 200 -23.10 -3.71 -19.54
CA SER A 200 -22.06 -3.43 -20.55
C SER A 200 -21.18 -2.25 -20.16
N LEU A 201 -19.95 -2.18 -20.71
CA LEU A 201 -19.01 -1.09 -20.45
C LEU A 201 -18.19 -0.72 -21.68
N LYS A 202 -17.77 0.54 -21.74
CA LYS A 202 -16.83 1.05 -22.75
C LYS A 202 -15.59 1.57 -22.09
N VAL A 203 -14.43 1.16 -22.60
CA VAL A 203 -13.12 1.65 -22.16
C VAL A 203 -12.51 2.48 -23.28
N GLU A 204 -12.19 3.74 -22.97
CA GLU A 204 -11.64 4.70 -23.90
C GLU A 204 -10.33 5.26 -23.35
N ALA A 205 -9.31 5.40 -24.21
CA ALA A 205 -8.10 6.14 -23.85
C ALA A 205 -8.40 7.64 -23.81
N ILE A 206 -7.92 8.31 -22.77
CA ILE A 206 -7.98 9.76 -22.58
C ILE A 206 -6.59 10.25 -22.15
N SER A 207 -6.27 11.53 -22.35
CA SER A 207 -5.10 12.08 -21.66
C SER A 207 -5.47 12.30 -20.19
N PRO A 208 -4.74 11.71 -19.22
CA PRO A 208 -4.97 11.99 -17.81
C PRO A 208 -4.25 13.26 -17.34
N LEU A 209 -3.52 13.91 -18.25
CA LEU A 209 -2.72 15.09 -17.99
C LEU A 209 -3.62 16.25 -17.56
N ASP A 210 -3.27 16.83 -16.43
CA ASP A 210 -3.87 18.06 -15.92
C ASP A 210 -2.83 18.91 -15.19
N ALA A 211 -3.27 20.00 -14.57
CA ALA A 211 -2.39 20.93 -13.86
C ALA A 211 -1.65 20.31 -12.66
N THR A 212 -2.09 19.16 -12.15
CA THR A 212 -1.44 18.45 -11.03
C THR A 212 -0.40 17.42 -11.49
N SER A 213 -0.38 17.12 -12.79
CA SER A 213 0.54 16.15 -13.37
C SER A 213 1.96 16.70 -13.46
N VAL A 214 2.93 15.93 -13.00
CA VAL A 214 4.35 16.31 -12.95
C VAL A 214 5.14 15.43 -13.91
N ALA A 215 5.85 16.06 -14.84
CA ALA A 215 6.78 15.36 -15.73
C ALA A 215 7.94 14.81 -14.91
N VAL A 216 8.29 13.55 -15.14
CA VAL A 216 9.40 12.90 -14.44
C VAL A 216 10.71 13.54 -14.87
N PRO A 217 11.59 13.95 -13.92
CA PRO A 217 12.87 14.55 -14.25
C PRO A 217 13.69 13.67 -15.20
N ASN A 218 14.23 14.28 -16.26
CA ASN A 218 14.97 13.62 -17.34
C ASN A 218 14.21 12.49 -18.05
N ASN A 219 12.87 12.48 -17.93
CA ASN A 219 12.00 11.47 -18.50
C ASN A 219 12.36 10.02 -18.11
N ALA A 220 12.96 9.83 -16.93
CA ALA A 220 13.43 8.52 -16.46
C ALA A 220 13.27 8.39 -14.95
N TYR A 221 12.84 7.21 -14.49
CA TYR A 221 12.74 6.87 -13.06
C TYR A 221 14.11 6.48 -12.46
N SER A 222 15.13 7.30 -12.71
CA SER A 222 16.46 7.17 -12.11
C SER A 222 16.41 7.42 -10.60
N ASP A 223 17.42 6.97 -9.86
CA ASP A 223 17.50 7.23 -8.42
C ASP A 223 17.49 8.73 -8.10
N ALA A 224 18.16 9.54 -8.93
CA ALA A 224 18.15 10.99 -8.81
C ALA A 224 16.75 11.58 -9.05
N SER A 225 16.04 11.10 -10.08
CA SER A 225 14.67 11.57 -10.38
C SER A 225 13.69 11.18 -9.28
N LYS A 226 13.77 9.95 -8.75
CA LYS A 226 12.94 9.49 -7.63
C LYS A 226 13.21 10.30 -6.37
N ARG A 227 14.48 10.54 -6.03
CA ARG A 227 14.86 11.40 -4.90
C ARG A 227 14.28 12.81 -5.05
N GLN A 228 14.46 13.44 -6.20
CA GLN A 228 13.93 14.78 -6.47
C GLN A 228 12.41 14.83 -6.31
N LEU A 229 11.70 13.79 -6.77
CA LEU A 229 10.25 13.69 -6.61
C LEU A 229 9.85 13.50 -5.13
N LEU A 230 10.54 12.64 -4.38
CA LEU A 230 10.32 12.50 -2.93
C LEU A 230 10.52 13.83 -2.20
N GLU A 231 11.57 14.59 -2.54
CA GLU A 231 11.82 15.93 -1.97
C GLU A 231 10.72 16.94 -2.37
N THR A 232 10.23 16.89 -3.61
CA THR A 232 9.18 17.79 -4.14
C THR A 232 7.83 17.58 -3.46
N PHE A 233 7.54 16.34 -3.05
CA PHE A 233 6.26 15.96 -2.45
C PHE A 233 6.34 15.65 -0.95
N ALA A 234 7.51 15.85 -0.32
CA ALA A 234 7.67 15.68 1.11
C ALA A 234 6.73 16.63 1.89
N PRO A 235 6.04 16.18 2.94
CA PRO A 235 5.00 16.97 3.59
C PRO A 235 5.53 18.16 4.40
N ARG A 236 4.69 19.17 4.61
CA ARG A 236 4.83 20.05 5.78
C ARG A 236 4.08 19.40 6.93
N ILE A 237 4.75 19.21 8.07
CA ILE A 237 4.13 18.67 9.28
C ILE A 237 4.09 19.78 10.34
N TRP A 238 2.91 20.04 10.90
CA TRP A 238 2.78 20.90 12.08
C TRP A 238 2.88 20.04 13.33
N MET A 239 3.92 20.28 14.13
CA MET A 239 4.00 19.82 15.52
C MET A 239 2.95 20.56 16.33
N ALA A 240 2.25 19.86 17.22
CA ALA A 240 1.24 20.50 18.07
C ALA A 240 1.85 21.61 18.94
N GLN A 241 1.05 22.61 19.27
CA GLN A 241 1.44 23.72 20.12
C GLN A 241 1.79 23.19 21.52
N GLY A 242 2.99 23.53 21.97
CA GLY A 242 3.52 23.06 23.25
C GLY A 242 4.13 21.66 23.20
N GLU A 243 4.26 21.05 22.01
CA GLU A 243 4.92 19.74 21.86
C GLU A 243 6.30 19.74 22.54
N ALA A 244 6.59 18.64 23.22
CA ALA A 244 7.82 18.42 23.97
C ALA A 244 8.59 17.19 23.48
N TYR A 245 7.96 16.31 22.71
CA TYR A 245 8.51 15.05 22.20
C TYR A 245 8.66 15.16 20.68
N PHE A 246 9.74 15.79 20.23
CA PHE A 246 9.93 16.04 18.82
C PHE A 246 10.49 14.82 18.06
N PRO A 247 10.36 14.82 16.72
CA PRO A 247 11.05 13.87 15.86
C PRO A 247 12.57 13.90 16.03
N SER A 248 13.22 12.80 15.67
CA SER A 248 14.68 12.69 15.52
C SER A 248 15.03 11.67 14.44
N SER A 249 16.32 11.50 14.16
CA SER A 249 16.75 10.27 13.48
C SER A 249 16.64 9.06 14.40
N VAL A 250 16.55 7.86 13.85
CA VAL A 250 16.71 6.60 14.58
C VAL A 250 18.08 6.55 15.24
N GLU A 251 19.12 6.95 14.51
CA GLU A 251 20.51 6.93 14.94
C GLU A 251 20.77 7.79 16.19
N PHE A 252 20.02 8.89 16.35
CA PHE A 252 20.07 9.75 17.54
C PHE A 252 19.79 8.95 18.83
N THR A 253 18.99 7.89 18.76
CA THR A 253 18.61 7.08 19.92
C THR A 253 19.64 6.01 20.30
N PHE A 254 20.53 5.61 19.39
CA PHE A 254 21.46 4.48 19.59
C PHE A 254 22.36 4.59 20.82
N PRO A 255 22.83 5.78 21.25
CA PRO A 255 23.55 5.91 22.50
C PRO A 255 22.74 5.51 23.74
N HIS A 256 21.41 5.54 23.67
CA HIS A 256 20.48 5.39 24.79
C HIS A 256 19.75 4.04 24.83
N VAL A 257 19.86 3.22 23.78
CA VAL A 257 19.18 1.94 23.65
C VAL A 257 20.17 0.78 23.44
N ASP A 258 19.75 -0.41 23.83
CA ASP A 258 20.44 -1.67 23.53
C ASP A 258 19.61 -2.48 22.54
N ARG A 259 20.26 -3.02 21.51
CA ARG A 259 19.69 -4.09 20.67
C ARG A 259 19.81 -5.41 21.41
N TYR A 260 18.69 -6.12 21.62
CA TYR A 260 18.64 -7.37 22.37
C TYR A 260 17.74 -8.39 21.69
N LEU A 261 18.01 -9.68 21.90
CA LEU A 261 17.14 -10.76 21.45
C LEU A 261 15.98 -10.88 22.44
N ASN A 262 14.76 -10.61 21.98
CA ASN A 262 13.56 -10.78 22.80
C ASN A 262 13.17 -12.26 22.82
N SER A 263 13.12 -12.87 24.01
CA SER A 263 12.81 -14.29 24.16
C SER A 263 11.38 -14.66 23.80
N SER A 264 10.44 -13.70 23.84
CA SER A 264 9.04 -13.93 23.49
C SER A 264 8.82 -13.91 21.98
N SER A 265 9.47 -13.00 21.26
CA SER A 265 9.31 -12.88 19.80
C SER A 265 10.35 -13.69 19.01
N GLY A 266 11.47 -14.07 19.64
CA GLY A 266 12.61 -14.70 18.97
C GLY A 266 13.35 -13.75 18.02
N LYS A 267 13.12 -12.43 18.13
CA LYS A 267 13.62 -11.41 17.21
C LYS A 267 14.45 -10.37 17.94
N TYR A 268 15.41 -9.76 17.25
CA TYR A 268 16.18 -8.63 17.73
C TYR A 268 15.36 -7.34 17.69
N GLU A 269 15.28 -6.69 18.85
CA GLU A 269 14.53 -5.46 19.12
C GLU A 269 15.46 -4.48 19.84
N ILE A 270 15.09 -3.19 19.97
CA ILE A 270 15.82 -2.22 20.78
C ILE A 270 15.02 -1.84 22.03
N LYS A 271 15.68 -1.63 23.17
CA LYS A 271 15.05 -1.10 24.40
C LYS A 271 15.95 -0.07 25.07
N THR A 272 15.40 0.77 25.94
CA THR A 272 16.20 1.70 26.74
C THR A 272 17.27 0.97 27.58
N LYS A 273 18.47 1.56 27.67
CA LYS A 273 19.51 1.13 28.61
C LYS A 273 19.07 1.35 30.07
N THR A 274 18.34 2.44 30.30
CA THR A 274 17.76 2.78 31.59
C THR A 274 16.40 2.10 31.74
N THR A 275 16.22 1.32 32.81
CA THR A 275 14.91 0.77 33.16
C THR A 275 13.92 1.90 33.42
N LEU A 276 12.77 1.87 32.74
CA LEU A 276 11.71 2.85 32.88
C LEU A 276 10.79 2.51 34.05
N ASP A 277 10.33 3.56 34.75
CA ASP A 277 9.13 3.52 35.58
C ASP A 277 7.96 4.05 34.74
N PRO A 278 6.94 3.23 34.44
CA PRO A 278 5.84 3.61 33.55
C PRO A 278 4.97 4.75 34.08
N TYR A 279 5.11 5.15 35.36
CA TYR A 279 4.30 6.24 35.92
C TYR A 279 4.96 7.62 35.84
N THR A 280 6.30 7.69 35.88
CA THR A 280 6.96 8.98 36.18
C THR A 280 8.21 9.28 35.36
N LEU A 281 8.91 8.26 34.83
CA LEU A 281 10.24 8.49 34.26
C LEU A 281 10.17 8.81 32.76
N LYS A 282 10.50 10.06 32.41
CA LYS A 282 10.80 10.48 31.04
C LYS A 282 12.30 10.76 30.89
N LEU A 283 12.95 10.09 29.93
CA LEU A 283 14.39 10.25 29.69
C LEU A 283 14.67 11.52 28.88
N PRO A 284 15.80 12.22 29.10
CA PRO A 284 16.06 13.50 28.41
C PRO A 284 16.01 13.44 26.88
N TYR A 285 16.50 12.34 26.28
CA TYR A 285 16.52 12.17 24.83
C TYR A 285 15.13 11.95 24.21
N PHE A 286 14.10 11.68 25.03
CA PHE A 286 12.72 11.59 24.55
C PHE A 286 12.22 12.91 23.94
N SER A 287 12.86 14.03 24.28
CA SER A 287 12.53 15.34 23.70
C SER A 287 12.80 15.45 22.19
N GLY A 288 13.58 14.53 21.61
CA GLY A 288 13.89 14.54 20.17
C GLY A 288 14.96 15.54 19.76
N ASP A 289 15.10 15.73 18.45
CA ASP A 289 16.06 16.64 17.82
C ASP A 289 15.49 17.18 16.50
N LEU A 290 14.40 17.95 16.60
CA LEU A 290 13.68 18.46 15.42
C LEU A 290 14.60 19.19 14.41
N ALA A 291 15.60 19.90 14.92
CA ALA A 291 16.52 20.69 14.10
C ALA A 291 17.32 19.82 13.11
N ASN A 292 17.62 18.57 13.49
CA ASN A 292 18.37 17.62 12.65
C ASN A 292 17.53 16.40 12.23
N ALA A 293 16.25 16.35 12.60
CA ALA A 293 15.38 15.23 12.29
C ALA A 293 15.22 15.05 10.77
N PRO A 294 15.46 13.85 10.23
CA PRO A 294 15.12 13.52 8.86
C PRO A 294 13.67 13.07 8.76
N ILE A 295 13.09 13.21 7.58
CA ILE A 295 11.96 12.36 7.17
C ILE A 295 12.51 11.17 6.39
N TYR A 296 12.02 9.97 6.71
CA TYR A 296 12.38 8.74 5.99
C TYR A 296 11.38 8.54 4.85
N ALA A 297 11.82 8.80 3.62
CA ALA A 297 10.97 8.82 2.44
C ALA A 297 11.22 7.58 1.56
N PHE A 298 10.17 6.85 1.21
CA PHE A 298 10.24 5.63 0.43
C PHE A 298 9.44 5.76 -0.87
N TRP A 299 10.09 5.44 -1.98
CA TRP A 299 9.44 5.14 -3.25
C TRP A 299 9.03 3.68 -3.27
N VAL A 300 7.73 3.41 -3.41
CA VAL A 300 7.20 2.04 -3.48
C VAL A 300 6.38 1.89 -4.74
N GLU A 301 6.87 1.09 -5.69
CA GLU A 301 6.08 0.70 -6.85
C GLU A 301 4.90 -0.18 -6.40
N LYS A 302 3.71 0.17 -6.88
CA LYS A 302 2.47 -0.54 -6.63
C LYS A 302 1.88 -1.03 -7.95
N ASP A 303 0.96 -1.98 -7.83
CA ASP A 303 0.19 -2.48 -8.96
C ASP A 303 -0.67 -1.41 -9.63
N TYR A 304 -1.06 -1.69 -10.88
CA TYR A 304 -1.80 -0.78 -11.76
C TYR A 304 -1.07 0.52 -12.03
N ASN A 305 0.26 0.47 -12.14
CA ASN A 305 1.09 1.65 -12.38
C ASN A 305 0.88 2.73 -11.32
N ASN A 306 0.65 2.33 -10.07
CA ASN A 306 0.65 3.27 -8.96
C ASN A 306 2.06 3.32 -8.33
N VAL A 307 2.38 4.45 -7.72
CA VAL A 307 3.57 4.62 -6.91
C VAL A 307 3.15 5.29 -5.62
N ASP A 308 3.54 4.72 -4.48
CA ASP A 308 3.37 5.38 -3.19
C ASP A 308 4.69 6.01 -2.78
N MET A 309 4.63 7.31 -2.47
CA MET A 309 5.69 8.02 -1.76
C MET A 309 5.32 8.06 -0.29
N VAL A 310 6.01 7.25 0.52
CA VAL A 310 5.71 7.07 1.94
C VAL A 310 6.70 7.86 2.78
N PHE A 311 6.22 8.76 3.63
CA PHE A 311 7.02 9.64 4.46
C PHE A 311 6.83 9.28 5.94
N PHE A 312 7.82 8.60 6.51
CA PHE A 312 7.83 8.22 7.91
C PHE A 312 8.55 9.25 8.79
N GLN A 313 7.86 9.69 9.83
CA GLN A 313 8.40 10.38 10.98
C GLN A 313 8.82 9.36 12.02
N PHE A 314 9.98 9.57 12.64
CA PHE A 314 10.37 8.86 13.85
C PHE A 314 10.46 9.82 15.03
N SER A 315 9.77 9.51 16.12
CA SER A 315 9.93 10.18 17.42
C SER A 315 10.55 9.22 18.43
N PRO A 316 11.52 9.63 19.27
CA PRO A 316 12.09 8.75 20.30
C PRO A 316 11.12 8.28 21.37
N TYR A 317 9.97 8.95 21.50
CA TYR A 317 8.99 8.69 22.53
C TYR A 317 7.61 9.12 22.06
N ASP A 318 6.61 8.31 22.38
CA ASP A 318 5.19 8.61 22.30
C ASP A 318 4.65 8.88 23.70
N LEU A 319 4.06 10.05 23.88
CA LEU A 319 3.26 10.38 25.05
C LEU A 319 1.81 10.03 24.76
N GLY A 320 1.31 9.00 25.44
CA GLY A 320 -0.05 8.51 25.32
C GLY A 320 -1.07 9.47 25.92
N LYS A 321 -2.18 8.94 26.43
CA LYS A 321 -3.32 9.74 26.92
C LYS A 321 -3.51 9.59 28.41
N THR A 322 -4.06 10.64 29.03
CA THR A 322 -4.44 10.58 30.44
C THR A 322 -5.87 10.05 30.58
N VAL A 323 -6.02 8.94 31.31
CA VAL A 323 -7.30 8.36 31.72
C VAL A 323 -7.37 8.42 33.25
N PHE A 324 -8.34 9.16 33.80
CA PHE A 324 -8.53 9.35 35.25
C PHE A 324 -7.25 9.71 36.02
N GLY A 325 -6.42 10.58 35.44
CA GLY A 325 -5.17 11.05 36.05
C GLY A 325 -3.98 10.10 35.90
N ASN A 326 -4.14 8.96 35.22
CA ASN A 326 -3.04 8.06 34.86
C ASN A 326 -2.77 8.12 33.37
N GLU A 327 -1.50 8.19 33.02
CA GLU A 327 -1.05 8.13 31.63
C GLU A 327 -1.05 6.68 31.14
N VAL A 328 -1.57 6.47 29.93
CA VAL A 328 -1.66 5.15 29.28
C VAL A 328 -1.28 5.25 27.82
N GLY A 329 -0.67 4.19 27.30
CA GLY A 329 -0.34 4.05 25.89
C GLY A 329 1.06 4.52 25.52
N ASP A 330 1.82 5.10 26.45
CA ASP A 330 3.18 5.57 26.20
C ASP A 330 4.07 4.49 25.58
N HIS A 331 4.95 4.86 24.66
CA HIS A 331 6.00 3.93 24.22
C HIS A 331 7.28 4.63 23.79
N VAL A 332 8.39 3.90 23.93
CA VAL A 332 9.68 4.34 23.41
C VAL A 332 9.72 4.06 21.92
N GLY A 333 10.15 5.04 21.13
CA GLY A 333 10.16 4.97 19.67
C GLY A 333 8.76 5.03 19.10
N ASP A 334 8.55 5.83 18.08
CA ASP A 334 7.26 5.99 17.43
C ASP A 334 7.42 6.22 15.93
N TRP A 335 6.52 5.64 15.14
CA TRP A 335 6.55 5.67 13.68
C TRP A 335 5.20 6.06 13.13
N GLU A 336 5.10 7.32 12.69
CA GLU A 336 3.91 7.86 12.04
C GLU A 336 4.20 8.25 10.60
N ARG A 337 3.17 8.31 9.75
CA ARG A 337 3.40 8.52 8.31
C ARG A 337 2.34 9.33 7.59
N ILE A 338 2.78 9.95 6.51
CA ILE A 338 1.94 10.43 5.41
C ILE A 338 2.37 9.68 4.15
N THR A 339 1.41 9.19 3.37
CA THR A 339 1.68 8.58 2.06
C THR A 339 0.98 9.36 0.98
N VAL A 340 1.69 9.71 -0.09
CA VAL A 340 1.07 10.25 -1.31
C VAL A 340 1.08 9.18 -2.38
N ARG A 341 -0.10 8.79 -2.85
CA ARG A 341 -0.26 7.87 -3.98
C ARG A 341 -0.25 8.64 -5.29
N PHE A 342 0.52 8.13 -6.25
CA PHE A 342 0.63 8.65 -7.60
C PHE A 342 0.18 7.63 -8.62
N ALA A 343 -0.54 8.13 -9.60
CA ALA A 343 -0.82 7.52 -10.88
C ALA A 343 0.38 7.73 -11.82
N LYS A 344 0.98 6.66 -12.35
CA LYS A 344 2.09 6.70 -13.31
C LYS A 344 1.57 6.46 -14.73
N PHE A 345 1.94 7.33 -15.68
CA PHE A 345 1.54 7.17 -17.08
C PHE A 345 2.53 7.81 -18.05
N VAL A 346 2.33 7.55 -19.35
CA VAL A 346 3.08 8.14 -20.45
C VAL A 346 2.11 8.91 -21.34
N ASP A 347 2.41 10.18 -21.61
CA ASP A 347 1.68 11.02 -22.57
C ASP A 347 2.71 11.67 -23.50
N ASN A 348 2.51 11.54 -24.81
CA ASN A 348 3.43 12.08 -25.84
C ASN A 348 4.92 11.75 -25.58
N ASN A 349 5.22 10.48 -25.28
CA ASN A 349 6.56 9.95 -24.94
C ASN A 349 7.20 10.58 -23.69
N THR A 350 6.43 11.28 -22.86
CA THR A 350 6.88 11.83 -21.58
C THR A 350 6.25 11.05 -20.44
N ASN A 351 7.07 10.61 -19.50
CA ASN A 351 6.68 9.97 -18.26
C ASN A 351 6.13 11.03 -17.30
N TYR A 352 4.95 10.78 -16.75
CA TYR A 352 4.29 11.63 -15.78
C TYR A 352 3.93 10.85 -14.52
N LEU A 353 3.89 11.58 -13.42
CA LEU A 353 3.20 11.19 -12.21
C LEU A 353 2.07 12.19 -11.93
N LYS A 354 0.93 11.67 -11.50
CA LYS A 354 -0.19 12.47 -11.03
C LYS A 354 -0.53 12.06 -9.60
N PRO A 355 -0.42 12.93 -8.60
CA PRO A 355 -0.88 12.61 -7.25
C PRO A 355 -2.40 12.43 -7.27
N VAL A 356 -2.89 11.37 -6.64
CA VAL A 356 -4.33 11.03 -6.63
C VAL A 356 -4.92 10.99 -5.23
N GLN A 357 -4.14 10.56 -4.23
CA GLN A 357 -4.61 10.41 -2.86
C GLN A 357 -3.48 10.71 -1.87
N VAL A 358 -3.87 11.13 -0.67
CA VAL A 358 -2.98 11.23 0.49
C VAL A 358 -3.57 10.43 1.63
N PHE A 359 -2.78 9.54 2.21
CA PHE A 359 -3.10 8.79 3.40
C PHE A 359 -2.39 9.39 4.61
N TYR A 360 -3.15 9.60 5.68
CA TYR A 360 -2.65 10.06 6.97
C TYR A 360 -2.77 8.90 7.96
N GLY A 361 -1.61 8.37 8.40
CA GLY A 361 -1.54 7.29 9.37
C GLY A 361 -1.59 7.84 10.79
N ALA A 362 -2.41 7.23 11.64
CA ALA A 362 -2.45 7.52 13.06
C ALA A 362 -2.55 6.21 13.84
N HIS A 363 -1.66 6.00 14.80
CA HIS A 363 -1.60 4.82 15.65
C HIS A 363 -1.49 3.54 14.81
N SER A 364 -2.56 2.73 14.77
CA SER A 364 -2.66 1.48 14.02
C SER A 364 -3.63 1.54 12.83
N PHE A 365 -4.12 2.73 12.47
CA PHE A 365 -5.07 2.96 11.39
C PHE A 365 -4.69 4.22 10.59
N GLY A 366 -5.57 4.67 9.69
CA GLY A 366 -5.43 5.96 9.04
C GLY A 366 -6.60 6.26 8.12
N THR A 367 -6.51 7.36 7.38
CA THR A 367 -7.56 7.76 6.43
C THR A 367 -6.94 8.31 5.16
N ALA A 368 -7.45 7.85 4.02
CA ALA A 368 -7.11 8.36 2.70
C ALA A 368 -8.10 9.44 2.26
N TYR A 369 -7.57 10.49 1.65
CA TYR A 369 -8.32 11.58 1.03
C TYR A 369 -7.88 11.75 -0.41
N SER A 370 -8.76 12.26 -1.27
CA SER A 370 -8.35 12.66 -2.61
C SER A 370 -7.33 13.79 -2.53
N TRP A 371 -6.39 13.83 -3.49
CA TRP A 371 -5.36 14.86 -3.55
C TRP A 371 -5.94 16.27 -3.45
N ASP A 372 -7.05 16.56 -4.12
CA ASP A 372 -7.68 17.89 -4.15
C ASP A 372 -8.29 18.34 -2.81
N GLU A 373 -8.56 17.41 -1.89
CA GLU A 373 -9.14 17.71 -0.58
C GLU A 373 -8.10 18.10 0.48
N VAL A 374 -6.81 17.99 0.14
CA VAL A 374 -5.69 18.15 1.06
C VAL A 374 -5.07 19.54 0.90
N THR A 375 -4.82 20.24 2.02
CA THR A 375 -4.07 21.49 2.01
C THR A 375 -2.61 21.24 1.62
N LYS A 376 -2.03 22.13 0.82
CA LYS A 376 -0.64 21.98 0.33
C LYS A 376 0.13 23.28 0.41
N VAL A 377 1.43 23.18 0.67
CA VAL A 377 2.39 24.27 0.46
C VAL A 377 2.93 24.15 -0.97
N ASN A 378 2.99 25.27 -1.69
CA ASN A 378 3.48 25.33 -3.08
C ASN A 378 2.84 24.30 -4.04
N GLN A 379 1.59 23.90 -3.77
CA GLN A 379 0.81 22.92 -4.54
C GLN A 379 1.34 21.47 -4.51
N THR A 380 2.51 21.19 -3.94
CA THR A 380 3.14 19.85 -3.97
C THR A 380 3.37 19.24 -2.58
N HIS A 381 3.54 20.04 -1.54
CA HIS A 381 3.84 19.53 -0.20
C HIS A 381 2.54 19.39 0.61
N PRO A 382 1.96 18.18 0.77
CA PRO A 382 0.76 18.02 1.58
C PRO A 382 1.03 18.47 3.02
N VAL A 383 0.03 19.09 3.64
CA VAL A 383 0.11 19.54 5.03
C VAL A 383 -0.49 18.46 5.92
N GLY A 384 0.23 18.09 6.98
CA GLY A 384 -0.28 17.24 8.06
C GLY A 384 -0.08 17.86 9.42
N TYR A 385 -0.83 17.37 10.39
CA TYR A 385 -0.81 17.81 11.77
C TYR A 385 -0.60 16.59 12.66
N THR A 386 0.51 16.58 13.39
CA THR A 386 0.81 15.49 14.33
C THR A 386 0.13 15.77 15.66
N ALA A 387 -0.47 14.75 16.26
CA ALA A 387 -1.13 14.86 17.55
C ALA A 387 -0.14 15.21 18.65
N PHE A 388 -0.56 16.04 19.61
CA PHE A 388 0.23 16.35 20.79
C PHE A 388 0.62 15.07 21.53
N GLY A 389 1.92 14.83 21.64
CA GLY A 389 2.52 13.73 22.38
C GLY A 389 2.47 12.38 21.66
N SER A 390 1.33 12.00 21.11
CA SER A 390 1.14 10.66 20.52
C SER A 390 1.36 10.58 19.01
N HIS A 391 1.74 11.71 18.42
CA HIS A 391 2.13 11.92 17.03
C HIS A 391 1.22 11.45 15.89
N GLY A 392 0.06 10.84 16.17
CA GLY A 392 -0.92 10.45 15.16
C GLY A 392 -1.10 11.53 14.11
N MET A 393 -1.00 11.16 12.83
CA MET A 393 -0.98 12.13 11.75
C MET A 393 -2.39 12.39 11.23
N TRP A 394 -2.78 13.66 11.18
CA TRP A 394 -4.12 14.09 10.79
C TRP A 394 -4.09 15.10 9.64
N LYS A 395 -5.12 15.07 8.80
CA LYS A 395 -5.28 16.00 7.66
C LYS A 395 -5.57 17.43 8.14
N ASP A 396 -6.38 17.55 9.19
CA ASP A 396 -6.91 18.83 9.69
C ASP A 396 -6.57 19.04 11.17
N PRO A 397 -6.38 20.29 11.63
CA PRO A 397 -6.24 20.59 13.04
C PRO A 397 -7.57 20.41 13.77
N GLY A 398 -7.51 20.05 15.05
CA GLY A 398 -8.69 19.88 15.87
C GLY A 398 -8.55 18.75 16.88
N THR A 399 -9.71 18.26 17.31
CA THR A 399 -9.86 17.21 18.31
C THR A 399 -10.39 15.96 17.60
N HIS A 400 -9.65 14.86 17.69
CA HIS A 400 -9.92 13.63 16.95
C HIS A 400 -10.07 12.45 17.92
N VAL A 401 -11.29 11.91 18.05
CA VAL A 401 -11.53 10.72 18.86
C VAL A 401 -11.10 9.50 18.06
N TYR A 402 -10.16 8.71 18.60
CA TYR A 402 -9.68 7.50 17.93
C TYR A 402 -10.08 6.21 18.63
N GLN A 403 -10.47 6.28 19.91
CA GLN A 403 -10.97 5.11 20.63
C GLN A 403 -12.00 5.49 21.70
N GLU A 404 -13.12 4.75 21.69
CA GLU A 404 -14.12 4.79 22.75
C GLU A 404 -13.73 3.83 23.87
N LEU A 405 -13.71 4.32 25.11
CA LEU A 405 -13.67 3.50 26.33
C LEU A 405 -15.02 3.61 27.05
N VAL A 406 -15.32 2.66 27.92
CA VAL A 406 -16.64 2.54 28.59
C VAL A 406 -17.11 3.84 29.27
N VAL A 407 -16.18 4.69 29.72
CA VAL A 407 -16.45 5.90 30.50
C VAL A 407 -15.65 7.14 30.04
N THR A 408 -14.86 7.05 28.97
CA THR A 408 -14.06 8.16 28.44
C THR A 408 -13.66 7.89 26.98
N GLN A 409 -13.12 8.89 26.30
CA GLN A 409 -12.56 8.77 24.95
C GLN A 409 -11.06 8.96 24.98
N LEU A 410 -10.33 8.24 24.13
CA LEU A 410 -8.96 8.57 23.79
C LEU A 410 -8.97 9.50 22.58
N THR A 411 -8.31 10.65 22.73
CA THR A 411 -8.48 11.79 21.84
C THR A 411 -7.14 12.41 21.51
N ASP A 412 -6.92 12.65 20.23
CA ASP A 412 -5.80 13.43 19.72
C ASP A 412 -6.17 14.91 19.61
N VAL A 413 -5.20 15.77 19.92
CA VAL A 413 -5.31 17.22 19.73
C VAL A 413 -4.22 17.66 18.78
N THR A 414 -4.62 18.32 17.70
CA THR A 414 -3.75 18.78 16.63
C THR A 414 -3.99 20.26 16.38
N ASN A 415 -2.93 21.03 16.13
CA ASN A 415 -3.01 22.46 15.81
C ASN A 415 -1.68 22.95 15.18
N GLN A 416 -1.63 24.23 14.80
CA GLN A 416 -0.44 24.84 14.18
C GLN A 416 0.55 25.34 15.24
N GLY A 417 1.34 24.43 15.81
CA GLY A 417 2.49 24.78 16.66
C GLY A 417 3.75 25.06 15.85
N THR A 418 4.73 24.17 15.94
CA THR A 418 6.01 24.32 15.23
C THR A 418 5.91 23.70 13.84
N ALA A 419 6.18 24.48 12.78
CA ALA A 419 6.24 23.93 11.42
C ALA A 419 7.54 23.13 11.21
N TRP A 420 7.40 21.96 10.60
CA TRP A 420 8.50 21.13 10.12
C TRP A 420 8.38 20.92 8.61
N ASP A 421 9.27 21.60 7.89
CA ASP A 421 9.41 21.50 6.44
C ASP A 421 10.32 20.33 6.11
N THR A 422 9.72 19.14 5.95
CA THR A 422 10.46 17.88 5.90
C THR A 422 11.38 17.75 4.68
N TRP A 423 11.09 18.49 3.61
CA TRP A 423 11.93 18.55 2.40
C TRP A 423 13.33 19.13 2.65
N ASN A 424 13.58 19.78 3.81
CA ASN A 424 14.91 20.27 4.16
C ASN A 424 15.87 19.16 4.59
N ASN A 425 15.37 17.97 4.95
CA ASN A 425 16.20 16.83 5.37
C ASN A 425 15.52 15.49 5.05
N VAL A 426 15.63 15.06 3.79
CA VAL A 426 15.04 13.79 3.32
C VAL A 426 16.10 12.70 3.26
N GLN A 427 15.85 11.59 3.96
CA GLN A 427 16.51 10.32 3.70
C GLN A 427 15.66 9.51 2.73
N ALA A 428 16.16 9.33 1.50
CA ALA A 428 15.37 8.80 0.39
C ALA A 428 15.75 7.35 0.06
N PHE A 429 14.73 6.52 -0.14
CA PHE A 429 14.87 5.09 -0.38
C PHE A 429 13.89 4.61 -1.45
N GLN A 430 14.22 3.51 -2.09
CA GLN A 430 13.25 2.68 -2.79
C GLN A 430 13.06 1.38 -2.00
N TYR A 431 11.81 0.98 -1.80
CA TYR A 431 11.48 -0.30 -1.19
C TYR A 431 10.84 -1.23 -2.22
N TYR A 432 11.18 -2.52 -2.15
CA TYR A 432 10.66 -3.57 -3.01
C TYR A 432 9.85 -4.54 -2.15
N PRO A 433 8.50 -4.41 -2.09
CA PRO A 433 7.65 -5.21 -1.20
C PRO A 433 7.92 -6.72 -1.31
N HIS A 434 7.99 -7.21 -2.55
CA HIS A 434 8.21 -8.63 -2.87
C HIS A 434 9.60 -9.17 -2.51
N LEU A 435 10.62 -8.31 -2.41
CA LEU A 435 11.95 -8.70 -1.95
C LEU A 435 12.12 -8.43 -0.45
N SER A 436 11.15 -7.76 0.17
CA SER A 436 11.20 -7.37 1.58
C SER A 436 12.48 -6.62 1.95
N THR A 437 12.98 -5.80 1.02
CA THR A 437 14.23 -5.02 1.15
C THR A 437 14.18 -3.78 0.27
N GLY A 438 15.21 -2.94 0.34
CA GLY A 438 15.31 -1.71 -0.43
C GLY A 438 16.74 -1.28 -0.73
N ASN A 439 16.85 -0.13 -1.38
CA ASN A 439 18.12 0.56 -1.60
C ASN A 439 17.96 2.05 -1.35
N GLY A 440 19.07 2.71 -1.02
CA GLY A 440 19.08 4.16 -0.89
C GLY A 440 19.10 4.88 -2.24
N LEU A 441 18.49 6.07 -2.27
CA LEU A 441 18.42 6.96 -3.43
C LEU A 441 19.36 8.14 -3.21
N GLY A 442 20.66 7.90 -3.34
CA GLY A 442 21.72 8.89 -3.11
C GLY A 442 22.25 8.97 -1.67
N ASN A 443 21.67 8.20 -0.74
CA ASN A 443 22.19 7.96 0.61
C ASN A 443 22.34 6.45 0.85
N PRO A 444 23.13 5.99 1.84
CA PRO A 444 23.22 4.57 2.15
C PRO A 444 21.89 4.02 2.68
N TRP A 445 21.62 2.75 2.45
CA TRP A 445 20.50 2.00 3.06
C TRP A 445 20.80 1.73 4.55
N PRO A 446 19.92 2.12 5.48
CA PRO A 446 20.11 1.86 6.90
C PRO A 446 19.96 0.37 7.22
N THR A 447 21.02 -0.24 7.76
CA THR A 447 21.02 -1.68 8.11
C THR A 447 20.03 -2.06 9.21
N TRP A 448 19.46 -1.10 9.94
CA TRP A 448 18.36 -1.35 10.89
C TRP A 448 17.01 -1.59 10.20
N LEU A 449 16.85 -1.22 8.93
CA LEU A 449 15.68 -1.54 8.08
C LEU A 449 15.75 -2.95 7.47
N ASP A 450 16.87 -3.66 7.62
CA ASP A 450 16.97 -5.05 7.16
C ASP A 450 16.01 -5.95 7.95
N LYS A 451 15.68 -7.12 7.41
CA LYS A 451 14.71 -8.06 8.01
C LYS A 451 15.31 -9.32 8.64
N ASP A 452 16.64 -9.44 8.66
CA ASP A 452 17.30 -10.54 9.37
C ASP A 452 17.35 -10.26 10.88
N TYR A 453 16.20 -10.46 11.53
CA TYR A 453 16.00 -10.21 12.96
C TYR A 453 16.50 -11.34 13.86
N THR A 454 17.00 -12.43 13.30
CA THR A 454 17.47 -13.58 14.09
C THR A 454 18.98 -13.64 14.16
N ASN A 455 19.68 -12.95 13.26
CA ASN A 455 21.13 -12.93 13.21
C ASN A 455 21.72 -11.93 14.23
N PRO A 456 22.60 -12.38 15.14
CA PRO A 456 23.27 -11.50 16.10
C PRO A 456 24.16 -10.45 15.43
N ASN A 457 24.70 -10.74 14.25
CA ASN A 457 25.61 -9.86 13.52
C ASN A 457 24.89 -8.90 12.56
N SER A 458 23.58 -9.06 12.39
CA SER A 458 22.74 -8.09 11.69
C SER A 458 22.51 -6.86 12.58
N ASN A 459 22.21 -5.71 11.97
CA ASN A 459 21.74 -4.53 12.68
C ASN A 459 20.23 -4.37 12.61
N ALA A 460 19.52 -5.29 11.96
CA ALA A 460 18.07 -5.28 11.80
C ALA A 460 17.35 -5.11 13.14
N VAL A 461 16.34 -4.24 13.16
CA VAL A 461 15.51 -3.96 14.33
C VAL A 461 14.05 -4.27 13.99
N TYR A 462 13.50 -5.27 14.66
CA TYR A 462 12.09 -5.66 14.47
C TYR A 462 11.13 -4.68 15.16
N ARG A 463 11.41 -4.34 16.42
CA ARG A 463 10.64 -3.39 17.22
C ARG A 463 11.54 -2.34 17.87
N PHE A 464 11.01 -1.12 17.91
CA PHE A 464 11.63 0.07 18.46
C PHE A 464 10.98 0.34 19.80
N GLY A 465 11.64 0.01 20.91
CA GLY A 465 11.17 0.37 22.24
C GLY A 465 11.02 -0.79 23.22
N ASN A 466 10.47 -0.47 24.38
CA ASN A 466 10.44 -1.39 25.50
C ASN A 466 9.27 -2.40 25.38
N PRO A 467 9.36 -3.57 26.05
CA PRO A 467 8.19 -4.42 26.27
C PRO A 467 7.11 -3.69 27.07
N ALA A 468 5.85 -4.07 26.84
CA ALA A 468 4.73 -3.47 27.56
C ALA A 468 4.83 -3.69 29.09
N GLN A 469 4.41 -2.70 29.87
CA GLN A 469 4.43 -2.72 31.33
C GLN A 469 3.13 -2.17 31.92
N GLY A 470 2.56 -2.94 32.86
CA GLY A 470 1.36 -2.57 33.58
C GLY A 470 0.12 -2.42 32.70
N SER A 471 -1.02 -2.21 33.34
CA SER A 471 -2.25 -1.85 32.65
C SER A 471 -3.14 -1.02 33.56
N TYR A 472 -3.84 -0.05 32.98
CA TYR A 472 -4.86 0.74 33.60
C TYR A 472 -6.06 0.86 32.66
N PHE A 473 -7.24 0.45 33.12
CA PHE A 473 -8.47 0.42 32.31
C PHE A 473 -8.34 -0.34 30.97
N GLY A 474 -7.57 -1.43 30.96
CA GLY A 474 -7.38 -2.26 29.76
C GLY A 474 -6.40 -1.67 28.75
N GLN A 475 -5.84 -0.49 29.03
CA GLN A 475 -4.72 0.09 28.27
C GLN A 475 -3.40 -0.19 28.99
N PRO A 476 -2.29 -0.42 28.26
CA PRO A 476 -0.97 -0.52 28.89
C PRO A 476 -0.56 0.84 29.47
N LEU A 477 0.21 0.85 30.57
CA LEU A 477 0.81 2.11 31.06
C LEU A 477 1.97 2.50 30.13
N LEU A 478 2.90 1.57 29.94
CA LEU A 478 3.88 1.59 28.86
C LEU A 478 3.49 0.51 27.85
N ALA A 479 3.13 0.90 26.62
CA ALA A 479 2.88 0.00 25.52
C ALA A 479 4.18 -0.63 24.99
N GLY A 480 4.03 -1.73 24.27
CA GLY A 480 5.15 -2.35 23.56
C GLY A 480 5.54 -1.48 22.37
N GLY A 481 6.85 -1.21 22.22
CA GLY A 481 7.36 -0.39 21.12
C GLY A 481 6.91 -0.86 19.71
N PRO A 482 6.70 0.07 18.76
CA PRO A 482 6.21 -0.25 17.43
C PRO A 482 7.20 -1.05 16.61
N THR A 483 6.69 -1.79 15.62
CA THR A 483 7.52 -2.35 14.56
C THR A 483 8.02 -1.25 13.61
N GLY A 484 9.16 -1.50 12.96
CA GLY A 484 9.74 -0.57 12.00
C GLY A 484 8.94 -0.42 10.69
N PRO A 485 9.28 0.57 9.84
CA PRO A 485 8.62 0.82 8.55
C PRO A 485 8.49 -0.43 7.66
N GLN A 486 9.50 -1.30 7.67
CA GLN A 486 9.58 -2.52 6.87
C GLN A 486 8.59 -3.64 7.28
N GLU A 487 7.79 -3.40 8.33
CA GLU A 487 6.66 -4.25 8.73
C GLU A 487 5.29 -3.58 8.52
N LYS A 488 5.26 -2.34 8.02
CA LYS A 488 4.02 -1.59 7.80
C LYS A 488 3.46 -1.86 6.40
N GLY A 489 2.14 -1.95 6.29
CA GLY A 489 1.42 -2.18 5.03
C GLY A 489 1.83 -1.22 3.91
N ALA A 490 2.11 0.05 4.24
CA ALA A 490 2.67 1.03 3.32
C ALA A 490 3.89 0.53 2.51
N LEU A 491 4.79 -0.25 3.13
CA LEU A 491 5.97 -0.78 2.45
C LEU A 491 5.78 -2.22 1.98
N THR A 492 4.98 -3.04 2.67
CA THR A 492 4.91 -4.48 2.42
C THR A 492 3.79 -4.91 1.47
N ASN A 493 2.77 -4.08 1.27
CA ASN A 493 1.65 -4.37 0.37
C ASN A 493 1.88 -3.69 -0.99
N ASP A 494 1.92 -4.42 -2.10
CA ASP A 494 2.09 -3.85 -3.44
C ASP A 494 0.77 -3.51 -4.16
N VAL A 495 -0.39 -3.78 -3.55
CA VAL A 495 -1.71 -3.61 -4.18
C VAL A 495 -2.51 -2.45 -3.59
N VAL A 496 -2.68 -2.44 -2.27
CA VAL A 496 -3.63 -1.56 -1.57
C VAL A 496 -2.90 -0.32 -1.03
N LEU A 497 -3.61 0.82 -0.98
CA LEU A 497 -3.14 1.97 -0.21
C LEU A 497 -3.44 1.64 1.25
N ASP A 498 -2.38 1.44 2.03
CA ASP A 498 -2.36 1.06 3.45
C ASP A 498 -3.71 0.83 4.15
#